data_AF-A0A0M2VGG1-F1
#
_entry.id   AF-A0A0M2VGG1-F1
#
_cell.length_a   1.000
_cell.length_b   1.000
_cell.length_c   1.000
_cell.angle_alpha   90.00
_cell.angle_beta   90.00
_cell.angle_gamma   90.00
#
_symmetry.space_group_name_H-M   'P 1'
#
loop_
_entity.id
_entity.type
_entity.pdbx_description
1 polymer ?
#
loop_
_entity_poly.entity_id
_entity_poly.type
_entity_poly.pdbx_seq_one_letter_code
_entity_poly.pdbx_strand_id
1 'polypeptide(L)'
;MSLTAELSANVAQIQQQFLELLEQELTDADAAISLINQFEQALLALSQQTVPTVKLTLYLQDNLSWLALQVEKLSAERTGVAEQLIQITRARKGNASYDNTKQF
;
A
#
# COMPACT_ATOMS: atom_id res chain seq x y z
N MET A 1 5.51 -8.47 29.87
CA MET A 1 4.36 -8.21 28.97
C MET A 1 3.89 -9.55 28.42
N SER A 2 2.63 -9.69 27.97
CA SER A 2 2.17 -10.96 27.37
C SER A 2 2.62 -11.07 25.91
N LEU A 3 3.01 -12.25 25.46
CA LEU A 3 3.45 -12.51 24.07
C LEU A 3 2.47 -11.98 23.00
N THR A 4 1.16 -12.07 23.27
CA THR A 4 0.11 -11.53 22.40
C THR A 4 0.15 -10.01 22.25
N ALA A 5 0.54 -9.29 23.30
CA ALA A 5 0.64 -7.83 23.29
C ALA A 5 1.86 -7.36 22.50
N GLU A 6 2.97 -8.08 22.61
CA GLU A 6 4.20 -7.83 21.84
C GLU A 6 3.95 -8.07 20.34
N LEU A 7 3.28 -9.17 19.99
CA LEU A 7 2.92 -9.45 18.60
C LEU A 7 1.92 -8.43 18.02
N SER A 8 0.94 -8.00 18.82
CA SER A 8 -0.02 -6.96 18.38
C SER A 8 0.67 -5.60 18.18
N ALA A 9 1.60 -5.24 19.06
CA ALA A 9 2.41 -4.03 18.91
C ALA A 9 3.29 -4.08 17.65
N ASN A 10 3.84 -5.26 17.32
CA ASN A 10 4.61 -5.46 16.10
C ASN A 10 3.75 -5.22 14.84
N VAL A 11 2.53 -5.75 14.80
CA VAL A 11 1.59 -5.50 13.69
C VAL A 11 1.29 -4.01 13.52
N ALA A 12 0.99 -3.31 14.62
CA ALA A 12 0.72 -1.87 14.59
C ALA A 12 1.95 -1.06 14.12
N GLN A 13 3.15 -1.46 14.53
CA GLN A 13 4.39 -0.84 14.09
C GLN A 13 4.61 -1.01 12.59
N ILE A 14 4.37 -2.21 12.05
CA ILE A 14 4.51 -2.47 10.61
C ILE A 14 3.49 -1.65 9.82
N GLN A 15 2.24 -1.53 10.30
CA GLN A 15 1.24 -0.66 9.68
C GLN A 15 1.68 0.80 9.64
N GLN A 16 2.25 1.30 10.73
CA GLN A 16 2.77 2.67 10.80
C GLN A 16 3.92 2.90 9.81
N GLN A 17 4.88 1.98 9.77
CA GLN A 17 6.00 2.03 8.81
C GLN A 17 5.51 1.99 7.35
N PHE A 18 4.47 1.21 7.08
CA PHE A 18 3.87 1.15 5.75
C PHE A 18 3.21 2.48 5.37
N LEU A 19 2.47 3.11 6.29
CA LEU A 19 1.87 4.43 6.05
C LEU A 19 2.94 5.50 5.82
N GLU A 20 3.99 5.52 6.63
CA GLU A 20 5.12 6.45 6.46
C GLU A 20 5.83 6.28 5.11
N LEU A 21 5.93 5.04 4.62
CA LEU A 21 6.49 4.76 3.29
C LEU A 21 5.58 5.29 2.16
N LEU A 22 4.26 5.21 2.33
CA LEU A 22 3.30 5.74 1.35
C LEU A 22 3.25 7.28 1.33
N GLU A 23 3.64 7.94 2.41
CA GLU A 23 3.72 9.42 2.46
C GLU A 23 4.95 10.00 1.75
N GLN A 24 5.90 9.14 1.34
CA GLN A 24 7.09 9.57 0.60
C GLN A 24 6.75 9.95 -0.85
N GLU A 25 7.38 11.02 -1.37
CA GLU A 25 7.21 11.46 -2.76
C GLU A 25 7.54 10.37 -3.79
N LEU A 26 8.45 9.46 -3.44
CA LEU A 26 8.82 8.30 -4.24
C LEU A 26 8.74 7.06 -3.35
N THR A 27 7.61 6.37 -3.38
CA THR A 27 7.42 5.11 -2.67
C THR A 27 8.30 4.02 -3.27
N ASP A 28 9.19 3.46 -2.45
CA ASP A 28 9.93 2.25 -2.81
C ASP A 28 9.00 1.02 -2.74
N ALA A 29 8.67 0.48 -3.92
CA ALA A 29 7.79 -0.68 -4.04
C ALA A 29 8.35 -1.94 -3.40
N ASP A 30 9.67 -2.15 -3.44
CA ASP A 30 10.32 -3.34 -2.85
C ASP A 30 10.27 -3.25 -1.32
N ALA A 31 10.47 -2.05 -0.77
CA ALA A 31 10.29 -1.79 0.66
C ALA A 31 8.83 -2.02 1.10
N ALA A 32 7.86 -1.58 0.30
CA ALA A 32 6.44 -1.77 0.58
C ALA A 32 6.05 -3.26 0.59
N ILE A 33 6.51 -4.02 -0.41
CA ILE A 33 6.31 -5.48 -0.49
C ILE A 33 6.94 -6.18 0.72
N SER A 34 8.15 -5.78 1.11
CA SER A 34 8.82 -6.33 2.29
C SER A 34 8.01 -6.11 3.58
N LEU A 35 7.46 -4.91 3.77
CA LEU A 35 6.60 -4.60 4.92
C LEU A 35 5.30 -5.41 4.91
N ILE A 36 4.68 -5.62 3.74
CA ILE A 36 3.47 -6.46 3.61
C ILE A 36 3.79 -7.91 3.99
N ASN A 37 4.91 -8.46 3.53
CA ASN A 37 5.32 -9.82 3.87
C ASN A 37 5.58 -9.95 5.39
N GLN A 38 6.21 -8.96 6.01
CA GLN A 38 6.42 -8.95 7.46
C GLN A 38 5.09 -8.86 8.23
N PHE A 39 4.15 -8.05 7.75
CA PHE A 39 2.81 -7.93 8.31
C PHE A 39 2.06 -9.27 8.28
N GLU A 40 2.11 -9.99 7.14
CA GLU A 40 1.50 -11.32 6.99
C GLU A 40 2.07 -12.30 8.02
N GLN A 41 3.41 -12.35 8.15
CA GLN A 41 4.07 -13.24 9.12
C GLN A 41 3.68 -12.91 10.57
N ALA A 42 3.56 -11.63 10.91
CA ALA A 42 3.13 -11.20 12.24
C ALA A 42 1.67 -11.58 12.54
N LEU A 43 0.76 -11.47 11.55
CA LEU A 43 -0.62 -11.93 11.69
C LEU A 43 -0.72 -13.45 11.83
N LEU A 44 0.07 -14.21 11.08
CA LEU A 44 0.14 -15.67 11.22
C LEU A 44 0.61 -16.06 12.62
N ALA A 45 1.64 -15.41 13.16
CA ALA A 45 2.12 -15.65 14.51
C ALA A 45 1.06 -15.33 15.58
N LEU A 46 0.23 -14.30 15.39
CA LEU A 46 -0.90 -13.98 16.27
C LEU A 46 -2.00 -15.04 16.20
N SER A 47 -2.30 -15.55 15.01
CA SER A 47 -3.34 -16.56 14.81
C SER A 47 -3.05 -17.90 15.51
N GLN A 48 -1.77 -18.18 15.75
CA GLN A 48 -1.30 -19.40 16.42
C GLN A 48 -1.36 -19.31 17.96
N GLN A 49 -1.62 -18.12 18.52
CA GLN A 49 -1.71 -17.93 19.96
C GLN A 49 -3.05 -18.46 20.52
N THR A 50 -3.03 -19.05 21.72
CA THR A 50 -4.22 -19.45 22.47
C THR A 50 -4.92 -18.23 23.08
N VAL A 51 -5.49 -17.40 22.21
CA VAL A 51 -6.29 -16.22 22.55
C VAL A 51 -7.77 -16.58 22.48
N PRO A 52 -8.64 -16.01 23.32
CA PRO A 52 -10.09 -16.16 23.15
C PRO A 52 -10.50 -15.83 21.71
N THR A 53 -11.13 -16.81 21.02
CA THR A 53 -11.42 -16.77 19.58
C THR A 53 -12.10 -15.48 19.15
N VAL A 54 -13.04 -14.96 19.94
CA VAL A 54 -13.76 -13.72 19.64
C VAL A 54 -12.84 -12.50 19.55
N LYS A 55 -11.87 -12.36 20.45
CA LYS A 55 -10.92 -11.24 20.43
C LYS A 55 -10.00 -11.31 19.21
N LEU A 56 -9.56 -12.52 18.86
CA LEU A 56 -8.73 -12.75 17.68
C LEU A 56 -9.52 -12.46 16.39
N THR A 57 -10.79 -12.86 16.31
CA THR A 57 -11.65 -12.59 15.15
C THR A 57 -11.84 -11.09 14.93
N LEU A 58 -12.18 -10.33 15.97
CA LEU A 58 -12.32 -8.87 15.87
C LEU A 58 -11.00 -8.22 15.43
N TYR A 59 -9.89 -8.63 16.02
CA TYR A 59 -8.58 -8.13 15.66
C TYR A 59 -8.23 -8.41 14.18
N LEU A 60 -8.48 -9.62 13.68
CA LEU A 60 -8.26 -9.95 12.28
C LEU A 60 -9.19 -9.17 11.34
N GLN A 61 -10.44 -8.93 11.75
CA GLN A 61 -11.39 -8.12 11.00
C GLN A 61 -10.92 -6.66 10.85
N ASP A 62 -10.38 -6.07 11.91
CA ASP A 62 -9.84 -4.71 11.87
C ASP A 62 -8.65 -4.63 10.90
N ASN A 63 -7.76 -5.62 10.92
CA ASN A 63 -6.61 -5.69 10.02
C ASN A 63 -7.01 -5.89 8.55
N LEU A 64 -8.04 -6.70 8.29
CA LEU A 64 -8.62 -6.84 6.94
C LEU A 64 -9.23 -5.54 6.44
N SER A 65 -9.94 -4.83 7.32
CA SER A 65 -10.55 -3.53 7.00
C SER A 65 -9.47 -2.49 6.67
N TRP A 66 -8.38 -2.49 7.43
CA TRP A 66 -7.22 -1.64 7.16
C TRP A 66 -6.58 -1.94 5.80
N LEU A 67 -6.35 -3.23 5.48
CA LEU A 67 -5.80 -3.64 4.18
C LEU A 67 -6.70 -3.20 3.02
N ALA A 68 -8.02 -3.40 3.15
CA ALA A 68 -8.97 -3.00 2.12
C ALA A 68 -8.89 -1.49 1.81
N LEU A 69 -8.78 -0.66 2.85
CA LEU A 69 -8.59 0.78 2.70
C LEU A 69 -7.29 1.13 1.98
N GLN A 70 -6.17 0.46 2.29
CA GLN A 70 -4.91 0.74 1.61
C GLN A 70 -4.94 0.32 0.13
N VAL A 71 -5.57 -0.80 -0.18
CA VAL A 71 -5.78 -1.25 -1.57
C VAL A 71 -6.58 -0.23 -2.37
N GLU A 72 -7.63 0.33 -1.77
CA GLU A 72 -8.44 1.37 -2.40
C GLU A 72 -7.62 2.62 -2.71
N LYS A 73 -6.84 3.12 -1.73
CA LYS A 73 -5.96 4.29 -1.90
C LYS A 73 -4.94 4.07 -3.02
N LEU A 74 -4.19 2.97 -2.97
CA LEU A 74 -3.18 2.64 -3.98
C LEU A 74 -3.81 2.45 -5.38
N SER A 75 -5.03 1.90 -5.46
CA SER A 75 -5.75 1.75 -6.71
C SER A 75 -6.17 3.11 -7.31
N ALA A 76 -6.57 4.06 -6.47
CA ALA A 76 -6.89 5.42 -6.88
C ALA A 76 -5.64 6.15 -7.41
N GLU A 77 -4.52 6.06 -6.69
CA GLU A 77 -3.23 6.63 -7.12
C GLU A 77 -2.76 6.04 -8.45
N ARG A 78 -2.81 4.70 -8.61
CA ARG A 78 -2.48 4.04 -9.88
C ARG A 78 -3.30 4.59 -11.04
N THR A 79 -4.59 4.83 -10.81
CA THR A 79 -5.50 5.38 -11.83
C THR A 79 -5.08 6.81 -12.19
N GLY A 80 -4.79 7.64 -11.19
CA GLY A 80 -4.30 9.01 -11.40
C GLY A 80 -2.99 9.07 -12.17
N VAL A 81 -2.03 8.21 -11.85
CA VAL A 81 -0.75 8.10 -12.60
C VAL A 81 -0.99 7.67 -14.04
N ALA A 82 -1.87 6.69 -14.28
CA ALA A 82 -2.21 6.25 -15.63
C ALA A 82 -2.81 7.39 -16.48
N GLU A 83 -3.70 8.20 -15.89
CA GLU A 83 -4.27 9.36 -16.56
C GLU A 83 -3.21 10.41 -16.90
N GLN A 84 -2.29 10.70 -15.98
CA GLN A 84 -1.17 11.61 -16.22
C GLN A 84 -0.26 11.12 -17.35
N LEU A 85 0.05 9.82 -17.38
CA LEU A 85 0.84 9.23 -18.47
C LEU A 85 0.14 9.32 -19.82
N ILE A 86 -1.19 9.14 -19.86
CA ILE A 86 -1.99 9.34 -21.08
C ILE A 86 -1.90 10.80 -21.53
N GLN A 87 -2.01 11.78 -20.63
CA GLN A 87 -1.90 13.19 -20.96
C GLN A 87 -0.51 13.56 -21.47
N ILE A 88 0.56 13.07 -20.84
CA ILE A 88 1.94 13.25 -21.31
C ILE A 88 2.11 12.64 -22.71
N THR A 89 1.57 11.46 -22.94
CA THR A 89 1.62 10.79 -24.25
C THR A 89 0.88 11.58 -25.32
N ARG A 90 -0.31 12.13 -24.99
CA ARG A 90 -1.08 13.01 -25.88
C ARG A 90 -0.34 14.31 -26.17
N ALA A 91 0.21 14.97 -25.15
CA ALA A 91 1.00 16.20 -25.30
C ALA A 91 2.23 15.98 -26.19
N ARG A 92 2.95 14.86 -26.01
CA ARG A 92 4.08 14.47 -26.88
C ARG A 92 3.65 14.28 -28.34
N LYS A 93 2.52 13.59 -28.60
CA LYS A 93 1.98 13.42 -29.96
C LYS A 93 1.50 14.73 -30.59
N GLY A 94 0.90 15.62 -29.80
CA GLY A 94 0.48 16.96 -30.24
C GLY A 94 1.65 17.84 -30.62
N ASN A 95 2.71 17.87 -29.80
CA ASN A 95 3.93 18.63 -30.08
C ASN A 95 4.68 18.10 -31.31
N ALA A 96 4.75 16.77 -31.49
CA ALA A 96 5.34 16.17 -32.68
C ALA A 96 4.58 16.51 -33.98
N SER A 97 3.26 16.70 -33.92
CA SER A 97 2.45 17.14 -35.08
C SER A 97 2.62 18.63 -35.40
N TYR A 98 2.89 19.46 -34.39
CA TYR A 98 3.18 20.89 -34.54
C TYR A 98 4.56 21.17 -35.14
N ASP A 99 5.57 20.34 -34.84
CA ASP A 99 6.91 20.48 -35.44
C ASP A 99 6.91 20.08 -36.92
N ASN A 100 6.11 19.07 -37.28
CA ASN A 100 6.02 18.59 -38.67
C ASN A 100 5.23 19.54 -39.60
N THR A 101 4.47 20.49 -39.05
CA THR A 101 3.72 21.50 -39.81
C THR A 101 4.47 22.82 -39.98
N LYS A 102 5.65 23.00 -39.35
CA LYS A 102 6.54 24.15 -39.55
C LYS A 102 7.64 23.93 -40.60
N GLN A 103 7.67 22.77 -41.25
CA GLN A 103 8.63 22.45 -42.32
C GLN A 103 8.08 22.69 -43.75
N PHE A 104 6.97 23.41 -43.89
CA PHE A 104 6.44 23.86 -45.19
C PHE A 104 6.45 25.38 -45.29
#